data_AF-A0A9D4Q9E4-F1
#
_entry.id   AF-A0A9D4Q9E4-F1
#
_cell.length_a   1.000
_cell.length_b   1.000
_cell.length_c   1.000
_cell.angle_alpha   90.00
_cell.angle_beta   90.00
_cell.angle_gamma   90.00
#
_symmetry.space_group_name_H-M   'P 1'
#
loop_
_entity.id
_entity.type
_entity.pdbx_description
1 polymer ?
#
loop_
_entity_poly.entity_id
_entity_poly.type
_entity_poly.pdbx_seq_one_letter_code
_entity_poly.pdbx_strand_id
1 'polypeptide(L)'
;MSDDDEEEESVAEDLGPAYLTMGVTASVLRAYHRIARMLRKAWTDMRFAGKDPSKEERLLHNYMKMASQVTEFLWQQARVSCQVREKQNETLHNVTVLGNKTLPAKVEEVLNKGPKYSYEPRKQRHQLLAMVRTVADRAAEDDKGRLVGDGVASLKRTLNMIDLY
;
A
#
# COMPACT_ATOMS: atom_id res chain seq x y z
N MET A 1 -43.30 50.27 31.21
CA MET A 1 -42.16 49.60 31.87
C MET A 1 -42.00 48.32 31.11
N SER A 2 -40.93 48.25 30.32
CA SER A 2 -40.73 47.31 29.24
C SER A 2 -40.15 46.01 29.78
N ASP A 3 -40.75 44.89 29.37
CA ASP A 3 -40.18 43.55 29.54
C ASP A 3 -39.26 43.29 28.35
N ASP A 4 -37.95 43.37 28.59
CA ASP A 4 -36.89 42.98 27.66
C ASP A 4 -36.60 41.48 27.88
N ASP A 5 -37.20 40.63 27.06
CA ASP A 5 -36.87 39.21 26.96
C ASP A 5 -35.54 39.05 26.18
N GLU A 6 -34.44 38.86 26.91
CA GLU A 6 -33.15 38.47 26.35
C GLU A 6 -33.18 36.98 25.96
N GLU A 7 -33.40 36.70 24.66
CA GLU A 7 -33.21 35.38 24.09
C GLU A 7 -31.71 35.02 24.06
N GLU A 8 -31.25 34.25 25.06
CA GLU A 8 -29.95 33.58 25.01
C GLU A 8 -29.97 32.46 23.96
N GLU A 9 -29.60 32.80 22.73
CA GLU A 9 -29.38 31.84 21.65
C GLU A 9 -28.12 31.00 21.97
N SER A 10 -28.33 29.85 22.61
CA SER A 10 -27.29 28.85 22.83
C SER A 10 -26.77 28.29 21.50
N VAL A 11 -25.72 28.91 20.98
CA VAL A 11 -24.92 28.37 19.87
C VAL A 11 -24.17 27.17 20.42
N ALA A 12 -24.81 26.00 20.36
CA ALA A 12 -24.11 24.73 20.48
C ALA A 12 -23.12 24.67 19.31
N GLU A 13 -21.86 25.06 19.57
CA GLU A 13 -20.75 24.79 18.67
C GLU A 13 -20.72 23.28 18.44
N ASP A 14 -21.25 22.86 17.30
CA ASP A 14 -21.17 21.52 16.77
C ASP A 14 -19.69 21.26 16.46
N LEU A 15 -18.94 20.91 17.50
CA LEU A 15 -17.57 20.41 17.46
C LEU A 15 -17.60 19.05 16.78
N GLY A 16 -17.76 19.11 15.46
CA GLY A 16 -17.86 17.97 14.57
C GLY A 16 -16.58 17.11 14.53
N PRO A 17 -16.40 16.27 13.50
CA PRO A 17 -15.54 15.07 13.47
C PRO A 17 -14.04 15.25 13.78
N ALA A 18 -13.57 16.49 13.96
CA ALA A 18 -12.18 16.85 14.17
C ALA A 18 -11.55 16.17 15.41
N TYR A 19 -12.28 16.02 16.52
CA TYR A 19 -11.76 15.36 17.72
C TYR A 19 -11.51 13.85 17.52
N LEU A 20 -12.35 13.19 16.72
CA LEU A 20 -12.14 11.78 16.35
C LEU A 20 -10.92 11.63 15.43
N THR A 21 -10.69 12.58 14.51
CA THR A 21 -9.50 12.54 13.64
C THR A 21 -8.18 12.75 14.40
N MET A 22 -8.15 13.60 15.44
CA MET A 22 -6.93 13.79 16.25
C MET A 22 -6.54 12.56 17.08
N GLY A 23 -7.52 11.81 17.61
CA GLY A 23 -7.25 10.57 18.34
C GLY A 23 -6.69 9.46 17.46
N VAL A 24 -7.20 9.35 16.22
CA VAL A 24 -6.74 8.37 15.23
C VAL A 24 -5.35 8.74 14.70
N THR A 25 -5.09 10.02 14.40
CA THR A 25 -3.76 10.44 13.94
C THR A 25 -2.70 10.25 15.02
N ALA A 26 -2.99 10.56 16.28
CA ALA A 26 -2.05 10.35 17.39
C ALA A 26 -1.78 8.86 17.69
N SER A 27 -2.74 7.97 17.48
CA SER A 27 -2.55 6.51 17.65
C SER A 27 -1.74 5.91 16.49
N VAL A 28 -2.01 6.33 15.25
CA VAL A 28 -1.21 5.96 14.07
C VAL A 28 0.22 6.49 14.19
N LEU A 29 0.41 7.73 14.64
CA LEU A 29 1.75 8.32 14.84
C LEU A 29 2.55 7.56 15.91
N ARG A 30 1.90 7.17 17.01
CA ARG A 30 2.51 6.34 18.07
C ARG A 30 2.89 4.95 17.57
N ALA A 31 2.04 4.33 16.74
CA ALA A 31 2.34 3.05 16.12
C ALA A 31 3.52 3.15 15.15
N TYR A 32 3.55 4.18 14.31
CA TYR A 32 4.66 4.47 13.41
C TYR A 32 5.97 4.67 14.18
N HIS A 33 5.94 5.45 15.27
CA HIS A 33 7.10 5.64 16.14
C HIS A 33 7.56 4.34 16.82
N ARG A 34 6.64 3.42 17.12
CA ARG A 34 6.97 2.10 17.69
C ARG A 34 7.65 1.23 16.63
N ILE A 35 7.13 1.20 15.41
CA ILE A 35 7.70 0.48 14.28
C ILE A 35 9.09 1.04 13.94
N ALA A 36 9.24 2.36 13.82
CA ALA A 36 10.51 3.01 13.52
C ALA A 36 11.59 2.71 14.59
N ARG A 37 11.21 2.69 15.88
CA ARG A 37 12.13 2.29 16.96
C ARG A 37 12.52 0.82 16.87
N MET A 38 11.57 -0.06 16.57
CA MET A 38 11.86 -1.49 16.40
C MET A 38 12.78 -1.75 15.20
N LEU A 39 12.50 -1.13 14.05
CA LEU A 39 13.35 -1.24 12.85
C LEU A 39 14.75 -0.68 13.10
N ARG A 40 14.86 0.45 13.81
CA ARG A 40 16.15 1.02 14.18
C ARG A 40 16.94 0.09 15.09
N LYS A 41 16.28 -0.52 16.09
CA LYS A 41 16.89 -1.51 16.98
C LYS A 41 17.29 -2.78 16.24
N ALA A 42 16.43 -3.29 15.36
CA ALA A 42 16.72 -4.43 14.49
C ALA A 42 17.95 -4.20 13.63
N TRP A 43 18.04 -3.00 13.05
CA TRP A 43 19.15 -2.60 12.21
C TRP A 43 20.45 -2.46 13.00
N THR A 44 20.41 -1.89 14.21
CA THR A 44 21.60 -1.86 15.08
C THR A 44 21.99 -3.26 15.54
N ASP A 45 21.03 -4.10 15.92
CA ASP A 45 21.29 -5.46 16.37
C ASP A 45 21.89 -6.31 15.24
N MET A 46 21.39 -6.18 14.00
CA MET A 46 21.99 -6.85 12.82
C MET A 46 23.37 -6.29 12.47
N ARG A 47 23.62 -5.00 12.70
CA ARG A 47 24.92 -4.37 12.42
C ARG A 47 26.01 -4.78 13.43
N PHE A 48 25.62 -5.12 14.65
CA PHE A 48 26.55 -5.46 15.73
C PHE A 48 26.51 -6.94 16.16
N ALA A 49 25.55 -7.73 15.69
CA ALA A 49 25.56 -9.17 15.83
C ALA A 49 26.72 -9.74 15.00
N GLY A 50 27.75 -10.24 15.68
CA GLY A 50 28.90 -10.83 15.01
C GLY A 50 28.54 -12.12 14.27
N LYS A 51 28.90 -12.17 12.98
CA LYS A 51 29.35 -13.31 12.13
C LYS A 51 28.63 -14.67 12.19
N ASP A 52 27.53 -14.84 12.90
CA ASP A 52 26.76 -16.08 12.93
C ASP A 52 25.58 -15.99 11.94
N PRO A 53 25.73 -16.43 10.67
CA PRO A 53 24.71 -16.23 9.64
C PRO A 53 23.37 -16.89 9.98
N SER A 54 23.40 -18.02 10.71
CA SER A 54 22.17 -18.71 11.11
C SER A 54 21.33 -17.93 12.13
N LYS A 55 21.98 -17.12 12.99
CA LYS A 55 21.26 -16.28 13.97
C LYS A 55 20.68 -15.04 13.29
N GLU A 56 21.40 -14.47 12.33
CA GLU A 56 20.95 -13.33 11.53
C GLU A 56 19.69 -13.67 10.72
N GLU A 57 19.66 -14.82 10.03
CA GLU A 57 18.48 -15.27 9.28
C GLU A 57 17.25 -15.45 10.17
N ARG A 58 17.42 -16.06 11.35
CA ARG A 58 16.33 -16.24 12.32
C ARG A 58 15.81 -14.90 12.85
N LEU A 59 16.71 -13.96 13.14
CA LEU A 59 16.34 -12.61 13.57
C LEU A 59 15.57 -11.88 12.47
N LEU A 60 16.06 -11.91 11.22
CA LEU A 60 15.40 -11.29 10.09
C LEU A 60 14.00 -11.88 9.85
N HIS A 61 13.87 -13.20 9.90
CA HIS A 61 12.58 -13.87 9.75
C HIS A 61 11.59 -13.47 10.85
N ASN A 62 12.05 -13.41 12.10
CA ASN A 62 11.22 -12.94 13.22
C ASN A 62 10.80 -11.47 13.04
N TYR A 63 11.70 -10.62 12.54
CA TYR A 63 11.38 -9.22 12.23
C TYR A 63 10.36 -9.09 11.10
N MET A 64 10.50 -9.86 10.01
CA MET A 64 9.54 -9.87 8.91
C MET A 64 8.16 -10.33 9.38
N LYS A 65 8.10 -11.41 10.18
CA LYS A 65 6.86 -11.91 10.76
C LYS A 65 6.19 -10.85 11.64
N MET A 66 6.97 -10.19 12.49
CA MET A 66 6.44 -9.13 13.37
C MET A 66 5.98 -7.91 12.57
N ALA A 67 6.73 -7.48 11.56
CA ALA A 67 6.33 -6.38 10.68
C ALA A 67 5.01 -6.68 9.98
N SER A 68 4.84 -7.89 9.43
CA SER A 68 3.58 -8.33 8.82
C SER A 68 2.40 -8.26 9.80
N GLN A 69 2.57 -8.76 11.02
CA GLN A 69 1.52 -8.72 12.05
C GLN A 69 1.13 -7.29 12.42
N VAL A 70 2.11 -6.39 12.58
CA VAL A 70 1.83 -4.99 12.91
C VAL A 70 1.17 -4.27 11.74
N THR A 71 1.58 -4.52 10.50
CA THR A 71 0.95 -3.94 9.31
C THR A 71 -0.49 -4.38 9.19
N GLU A 72 -0.80 -5.68 9.37
CA GLU A 72 -2.17 -6.19 9.40
C GLU A 72 -3.01 -5.54 10.50
N PHE A 73 -2.47 -5.44 11.72
CA PHE A 73 -3.15 -4.77 12.82
C PHE A 73 -3.48 -3.31 12.51
N LEU A 74 -2.52 -2.56 11.96
CA LEU A 74 -2.74 -1.17 11.58
C LEU A 74 -3.72 -1.04 10.41
N TRP A 75 -3.69 -1.97 9.47
CA TRP A 75 -4.64 -2.01 8.37
C TRP A 75 -6.06 -2.25 8.89
N GLN A 76 -6.26 -3.17 9.83
CA GLN A 76 -7.55 -3.41 10.47
C GLN A 76 -8.03 -2.18 11.25
N GLN A 77 -7.14 -1.52 11.99
CA GLN A 77 -7.49 -0.30 12.72
C GLN A 77 -7.85 0.85 11.77
N ALA A 78 -7.10 1.03 10.68
CA ALA A 78 -7.37 2.04 9.66
C ALA A 78 -8.65 1.76 8.86
N ARG A 79 -8.99 0.48 8.64
CA ARG A 79 -10.24 0.09 7.98
C ARG A 79 -11.48 0.47 8.79
N VAL A 80 -11.40 0.38 10.13
CA VAL A 80 -12.52 0.76 11.00
C VAL A 80 -12.67 2.29 11.08
N SER A 81 -11.56 3.04 11.03
CA SER A 81 -11.60 4.51 11.05
C SER A 81 -11.89 5.14 9.69
N CYS A 82 -11.62 4.42 8.59
CA CYS A 82 -12.14 4.76 7.27
C CYS A 82 -13.61 4.37 7.20
N GLN A 83 -14.49 5.18 7.79
CA GLN A 83 -15.89 5.16 7.39
C GLN A 83 -15.91 5.32 5.86
N VAL A 84 -16.53 4.38 5.16
CA VAL A 84 -16.82 4.53 3.74
C VAL A 84 -17.62 5.82 3.65
N ARG A 85 -17.00 6.91 3.18
CA ARG A 85 -17.70 8.16 2.97
C ARG A 85 -18.80 7.85 1.97
N GLU A 86 -20.03 7.74 2.46
CA GLU A 86 -21.19 7.96 1.61
C GLU A 86 -20.97 9.33 0.99
N LYS A 87 -21.01 9.40 -0.34
CA LYS A 87 -20.80 10.64 -1.08
C LYS A 87 -21.82 11.66 -0.60
N GLN A 88 -21.42 12.51 0.33
CA GLN A 88 -22.20 13.68 0.69
C GLN A 88 -22.18 14.60 -0.52
N ASN A 89 -23.35 14.72 -1.14
CA ASN A 89 -23.61 15.68 -2.21
C ASN A 89 -23.71 17.07 -1.58
N GLU A 90 -22.59 17.61 -1.11
CA GLU A 90 -22.56 18.98 -0.62
C GLU A 90 -22.27 19.94 -1.77
N THR A 91 -23.26 20.81 -1.98
CA THR A 91 -23.32 21.89 -2.95
C THR A 91 -22.23 22.92 -2.70
N LEU A 92 -21.03 22.66 -3.23
CA LEU A 92 -19.98 23.66 -3.32
C LEU A 92 -20.00 24.28 -4.72
N HIS A 93 -20.31 25.57 -4.74
CA HIS A 93 -20.58 26.42 -5.90
C HIS A 93 -19.49 26.53 -6.98
N ASN A 94 -18.42 25.72 -6.95
CA ASN A 94 -17.34 25.76 -7.96
C ASN A 94 -16.78 24.37 -8.34
N VAL A 95 -17.58 23.30 -8.24
CA VAL A 95 -17.28 22.02 -8.90
C VAL A 95 -18.39 21.71 -9.90
N THR A 96 -18.10 21.95 -11.18
CA THR A 96 -18.98 21.55 -12.29
C THR A 96 -19.05 20.03 -12.37
N VAL A 97 -20.19 19.47 -11.99
CA VAL A 97 -20.55 18.07 -12.23
C VAL A 97 -20.67 17.86 -13.73
N LEU A 98 -19.73 17.12 -14.33
CA LEU A 98 -19.91 16.55 -15.66
C LEU A 98 -20.93 15.41 -15.51
N GLY A 99 -22.18 15.69 -15.90
CA GLY A 99 -23.34 14.79 -15.77
C GLY A 99 -23.24 13.47 -16.53
N ASN A 100 -24.41 12.89 -16.87
CA ASN A 100 -24.60 11.66 -17.67
C ASN A 100 -23.90 11.72 -19.04
N LYS A 101 -22.57 11.67 -19.05
CA LYS A 101 -21.79 11.52 -20.26
C LYS A 101 -21.66 10.04 -20.52
N THR A 102 -22.22 9.63 -21.65
CA THR A 102 -21.88 8.38 -22.29
C THR A 102 -20.36 8.35 -22.49
N LEU A 103 -19.71 7.40 -21.82
CA LEU A 103 -18.31 7.12 -22.04
C LEU A 103 -18.14 6.70 -23.51
N PRO A 104 -17.09 7.17 -24.21
CA PRO A 104 -16.76 6.61 -25.50
C PRO A 104 -16.60 5.09 -25.35
N ALA A 105 -17.22 4.31 -26.23
CA ALA A 105 -17.29 2.84 -26.10
C ALA A 105 -15.91 2.19 -25.85
N LYS A 106 -14.86 2.76 -26.42
CA LYS A 106 -13.47 2.33 -26.22
C LYS A 106 -12.96 2.46 -24.78
N VAL A 107 -13.38 3.49 -24.05
CA VAL A 107 -12.98 3.73 -22.65
C VAL A 107 -13.80 2.84 -21.72
N GLU A 108 -15.09 2.70 -22.00
CA GLU A 108 -15.99 1.79 -21.26
C GLU A 108 -15.52 0.34 -21.38
N GLU A 109 -15.09 -0.11 -22.56
CA GLU A 109 -14.51 -1.43 -22.78
C GLU A 109 -13.23 -1.65 -21.95
N VAL A 110 -12.42 -0.61 -21.74
CA VAL A 110 -11.19 -0.70 -20.94
C VAL A 110 -11.49 -0.74 -19.44
N LEU A 111 -12.47 0.05 -18.98
CA LEU A 111 -12.87 0.08 -17.57
C LEU A 111 -13.63 -1.18 -17.16
N ASN A 112 -14.45 -1.75 -18.06
CA ASN A 112 -15.15 -3.01 -17.85
C ASN A 112 -14.21 -4.23 -17.78
N LYS A 113 -12.97 -4.12 -18.27
CA LYS A 113 -11.93 -5.14 -18.06
C LYS A 113 -11.44 -5.20 -16.61
N GLY A 114 -11.94 -4.31 -15.74
CA GLY A 114 -11.55 -4.22 -14.34
C GLY A 114 -10.13 -3.69 -14.15
N PRO A 115 -9.66 -3.54 -12.90
CA PRO A 115 -8.26 -3.26 -12.63
C PRO A 115 -7.40 -4.34 -13.27
N LYS A 116 -6.66 -3.95 -14.31
CA LYS A 116 -5.81 -4.80 -15.17
C LYS A 116 -4.76 -5.64 -14.42
N TYR A 117 -4.61 -5.44 -13.10
CA TYR A 117 -3.52 -5.95 -12.28
C TYR A 117 -3.96 -6.73 -11.03
N SER A 118 -5.24 -7.12 -10.89
CA SER A 118 -5.65 -7.97 -9.77
C SER A 118 -5.23 -9.44 -9.93
N TYR A 119 -4.78 -9.84 -11.12
CA TYR A 119 -4.22 -11.15 -11.38
C TYR A 119 -2.80 -11.00 -11.90
N GLU A 120 -1.84 -11.56 -11.17
CA GLU A 120 -0.49 -11.76 -11.68
C GLU A 120 -0.60 -12.60 -12.96
N PRO A 121 -0.16 -12.10 -14.12
CA PRO A 121 -0.24 -12.86 -15.35
C PRO A 121 0.66 -14.09 -15.22
N ARG A 122 0.04 -15.27 -15.03
CA ARG A 122 0.72 -16.58 -15.02
C ARG A 122 1.23 -16.88 -16.43
N LYS A 123 2.34 -16.25 -16.81
CA LYS A 123 3.03 -16.56 -18.06
C LYS A 123 3.62 -17.95 -17.97
N GLN A 124 3.48 -18.73 -19.03
CA GLN A 124 4.07 -20.06 -19.09
C GLN A 124 5.61 -19.95 -19.09
N ARG A 125 6.31 -20.97 -18.57
CA ARG A 125 7.77 -20.94 -18.37
C ARG A 125 8.55 -20.56 -19.63
N HIS A 126 8.12 -21.03 -20.80
CA HIS A 126 8.75 -20.68 -22.08
C HIS A 126 8.55 -19.21 -22.48
N GLN A 127 7.43 -18.59 -22.11
CA GLN A 127 7.15 -17.17 -22.37
C GLN A 127 8.03 -16.26 -21.52
N LEU A 128 8.32 -16.67 -20.28
CA LEU A 128 9.25 -15.96 -19.40
C LEU A 128 10.68 -15.99 -19.96
N LEU A 129 11.13 -17.13 -20.50
CA LEU A 129 12.42 -17.23 -21.18
C LEU A 129 12.47 -16.38 -22.46
N ALA A 130 11.38 -16.37 -23.25
CA ALA A 130 11.28 -15.50 -24.42
C ALA A 130 11.38 -14.02 -24.01
N MET A 131 10.76 -13.60 -22.91
CA MET A 131 10.91 -12.24 -22.40
C MET A 131 12.34 -11.90 -22.03
N VAL A 132 13.04 -12.78 -21.30
CA VAL A 132 14.45 -12.56 -20.95
C VAL A 132 15.30 -12.35 -22.20
N ARG A 133 15.08 -13.14 -23.26
CA ARG A 133 15.77 -12.97 -24.54
C ARG A 133 15.44 -11.62 -25.19
N THR A 134 14.16 -11.25 -25.28
CA THR A 134 13.78 -9.94 -25.86
C THR A 134 14.32 -8.73 -25.10
N VAL A 135 14.55 -8.87 -23.79
CA VAL A 135 15.17 -7.83 -22.98
C VAL A 135 16.68 -7.79 -23.23
N ALA A 136 17.34 -8.95 -23.27
CA ALA A 136 18.76 -9.05 -23.59
C ALA A 136 19.06 -8.54 -25.00
N ASP A 137 18.19 -8.78 -25.98
CA ASP A 137 18.37 -8.31 -27.37
C ASP A 137 18.40 -6.78 -27.49
N ARG A 138 17.89 -6.05 -26.48
CA ARG A 138 17.91 -4.57 -26.43
C ARG A 138 19.18 -4.01 -25.79
N ALA A 139 20.03 -4.87 -25.19
CA ALA A 139 21.28 -4.46 -24.56
C ALA A 139 22.45 -4.51 -25.55
N ALA A 140 23.58 -3.91 -25.15
CA ALA A 140 24.84 -4.00 -25.88
C ALA A 140 25.30 -5.47 -26.00
N GLU A 141 25.92 -5.83 -27.13
CA GLU A 141 26.41 -7.19 -27.45
C GLU A 141 27.20 -7.82 -26.30
N ASP A 142 28.08 -7.06 -25.68
CA ASP A 142 28.95 -7.52 -24.58
C ASP A 142 28.17 -7.94 -23.32
N ASP A 143 27.00 -7.34 -23.08
CA ASP A 143 26.18 -7.58 -21.89
C ASP A 143 25.07 -8.61 -22.11
N LYS A 144 24.79 -9.01 -23.36
CA LYS A 144 23.68 -9.92 -23.68
C LYS A 144 23.79 -11.25 -22.94
N GLY A 145 24.99 -11.86 -22.97
CA GLY A 145 25.23 -13.15 -22.33
C GLY A 145 25.00 -13.10 -20.82
N ARG A 146 25.44 -12.01 -20.18
CA ARG A 146 25.25 -11.78 -18.75
C ARG A 146 23.78 -11.59 -18.40
N LEU A 147 23.06 -10.76 -19.15
CA LEU A 147 21.63 -10.48 -18.91
C LEU A 147 20.75 -11.72 -19.08
N VAL A 148 21.05 -12.57 -20.06
CA VAL A 148 20.36 -13.86 -20.21
C VAL A 148 20.65 -14.76 -19.00
N GLY A 149 21.90 -14.84 -18.56
CA GLY A 149 22.30 -15.61 -17.38
C GLY A 149 21.57 -15.15 -16.11
N ASP A 150 21.57 -13.85 -15.85
CA ASP A 150 20.92 -13.22 -14.68
C ASP A 150 19.39 -13.39 -14.73
N GLY A 151 18.79 -13.24 -15.91
CA GLY A 151 17.37 -13.44 -16.13
C GLY A 151 16.94 -14.90 -15.87
N VAL A 152 17.70 -15.88 -16.39
CA VAL A 152 17.44 -17.30 -16.14
C VAL A 152 17.64 -17.66 -14.67
N ALA A 153 18.69 -17.13 -14.02
CA ALA A 153 18.93 -17.35 -12.59
C ALA A 153 17.78 -16.80 -11.73
N SER A 154 17.27 -15.61 -12.08
CA SER A 154 16.12 -15.00 -11.41
C SER A 154 14.84 -15.83 -11.57
N LEU A 155 14.57 -16.33 -12.78
CA LEU A 155 13.43 -17.21 -13.06
C LEU A 155 13.50 -18.54 -12.30
N LYS A 156 14.70 -19.13 -12.18
CA LYS A 156 14.88 -20.35 -11.38
C LYS A 156 14.58 -20.13 -9.90
N ARG A 157 14.99 -19.00 -9.31
CA ARG A 157 14.68 -18.66 -7.91
C ARG A 157 13.18 -18.49 -7.68
N THR A 158 12.48 -17.82 -8.59
CA THR A 158 11.03 -17.61 -8.46
C THR A 158 10.24 -18.90 -8.62
N LEU A 159 10.66 -19.80 -9.53
CA LEU A 159 9.98 -21.09 -9.72
C LEU A 159 10.17 -22.01 -8.50
N ASN A 160 11.37 -22.03 -7.90
CA ASN A 160 11.62 -22.82 -6.70
C ASN A 160 10.85 -22.30 -5.47
N MET A 161 10.50 -21.01 -5.42
CA MET A 161 9.61 -20.47 -4.37
C MET A 161 8.14 -20.85 -4.57
N ILE A 162 7.70 -21.06 -5.81
CA ILE A 162 6.31 -21.43 -6.11
C ILE A 162 6.04 -22.89 -5.78
N ASP A 163 7.02 -23.79 -5.96
CA ASP A 163 6.87 -25.22 -5.61
C ASP A 163 6.88 -25.49 -4.09
N LEU A 164 7.07 -24.46 -3.25
CA LEU A 164 7.05 -24.52 -1.78
C LEU A 164 5.72 -24.03 -1.15
N TYR A 165 4.75 -23.62 -1.96
CA TYR A 165 3.40 -23.19 -1.55
C TYR A 165 2.33 -24.08 -2.18
#